data_AF-A0A2V6EZW5-F1
#
_entry.id   AF-A0A2V6EZW5-F1
#
_cell.length_a   1.000
_cell.length_b   1.000
_cell.length_c   1.000
_cell.angle_alpha   90.00
_cell.angle_beta   90.00
_cell.angle_gamma   90.00
#
_symmetry.space_group_name_H-M   'P 1'
#
loop_
_entity.id
_entity.type
_entity.pdbx_description
1 polymer ?
#
loop_
_entity_poly.entity_id
_entity_poly.type
_entity_poly.pdbx_seq_one_letter_code
_entity_poly.pdbx_strand_id
1 'polypeptide(L)'
;MESMDAHGGWIASAVDLARFAAALHDPDHGPLQKPQTIQTMHAPPEPPVSRNEDGSLKDHYYGCGWLVRPVGKEGKANYWHTGSLPGTYTLLVRRSDGVSWAVLFNQRSDDDKLPDSEIDPALHRAASAVTEWPKFDLFSQYSRLDP
;
A
#
# COMPACT_ATOMS: atom_id res chain seq x y z
N MET A 1 20.88 16.35 -3.18
CA MET A 1 20.06 15.16 -2.87
C MET A 1 20.54 14.10 -3.84
N GLU A 2 21.32 13.12 -3.37
CA GLU A 2 21.68 11.95 -4.18
C GLU A 2 20.39 11.28 -4.71
N SER A 3 20.51 10.46 -5.75
CA SER A 3 19.43 9.89 -6.59
C SER A 3 18.17 9.34 -5.87
N MET A 4 18.18 9.17 -4.54
CA MET A 4 17.11 8.53 -3.75
C MET A 4 16.70 7.16 -4.35
N ASP A 5 17.61 6.57 -5.11
CA ASP A 5 17.35 5.61 -6.19
C ASP A 5 16.46 4.46 -5.73
N ALA A 6 16.96 3.70 -4.75
CA ALA A 6 16.28 2.52 -4.23
C ALA A 6 15.26 2.81 -3.10
N HIS A 7 15.23 4.02 -2.53
CA HIS A 7 14.46 4.28 -1.29
C HIS A 7 13.23 5.18 -1.49
N GLY A 8 13.22 6.07 -2.49
CA GLY A 8 12.11 7.02 -2.62
C GLY A 8 12.15 7.95 -3.82
N GLY A 9 13.04 7.73 -4.79
CA GLY A 9 13.16 8.55 -6.01
C GLY A 9 12.23 8.13 -7.16
N TRP A 10 11.43 7.08 -6.98
CA TRP A 10 10.58 6.55 -8.05
C TRP A 10 9.44 7.50 -8.40
N ILE A 11 9.26 7.75 -9.70
CA ILE A 11 8.18 8.57 -10.24
C ILE A 11 7.18 7.63 -10.92
N ALA A 12 5.92 7.69 -10.50
CA ALA A 12 4.84 6.89 -11.05
C ALA A 12 3.53 7.70 -11.09
N SER A 13 2.64 7.37 -12.03
CA SER A 13 1.27 7.86 -11.97
C SER A 13 0.44 7.08 -10.96
N ALA A 14 -0.71 7.62 -10.54
CA ALA A 14 -1.63 6.90 -9.65
C ALA A 14 -2.13 5.59 -10.30
N VAL A 15 -2.33 5.60 -11.63
CA VAL A 15 -2.72 4.42 -12.41
C VAL A 15 -1.62 3.35 -12.37
N ASP A 16 -0.35 3.74 -12.52
CA ASP A 16 0.76 2.79 -12.48
C ASP A 16 0.93 2.16 -11.09
N LEU A 17 0.75 2.95 -10.02
CA LEU A 17 0.76 2.43 -8.64
C LEU A 17 -0.42 1.49 -8.36
N ALA A 18 -1.63 1.82 -8.85
CA ALA A 18 -2.78 0.95 -8.73
C ALA A 18 -2.57 -0.38 -9.49
N ARG A 19 -1.99 -0.32 -10.70
CA ARG A 19 -1.63 -1.50 -11.48
C ARG A 19 -0.56 -2.35 -10.79
N PHE A 20 0.46 -1.70 -10.21
CA PHE A 20 1.48 -2.36 -9.42
C PHE A 20 0.88 -3.09 -8.20
N ALA A 21 0.02 -2.43 -7.42
CA ALA A 21 -0.63 -3.06 -6.26
C ALA A 21 -1.55 -4.21 -6.68
N ALA A 22 -2.29 -4.08 -7.78
CA ALA A 22 -3.11 -5.15 -8.32
C ALA A 22 -2.25 -6.37 -8.71
N ALA A 23 -1.14 -6.16 -9.43
CA ALA A 23 -0.24 -7.23 -9.86
C ALA A 23 0.54 -7.88 -8.72
N LEU A 24 0.93 -7.11 -7.69
CA LEU A 24 1.69 -7.62 -6.55
C LEU A 24 0.86 -8.51 -5.63
N HIS A 25 -0.43 -8.17 -5.47
CA HIS A 25 -1.34 -8.83 -4.54
C HIS A 25 -2.41 -9.70 -5.24
N ASP A 26 -2.14 -10.12 -6.48
CA ASP A 26 -2.86 -11.18 -7.19
C ASP A 26 -2.06 -12.49 -7.07
N PRO A 27 -2.35 -13.35 -6.06
CA PRO A 27 -1.60 -14.58 -5.85
C PRO A 27 -1.81 -15.64 -6.94
N ASP A 28 -2.88 -15.52 -7.73
CA ASP A 28 -3.27 -16.53 -8.72
C ASP A 28 -2.77 -16.17 -10.12
N HIS A 29 -2.61 -14.88 -10.43
CA HIS A 29 -2.24 -14.41 -11.77
C HIS A 29 -1.13 -13.34 -11.79
N GLY A 30 -0.58 -12.97 -10.62
CA GLY A 30 0.47 -11.96 -10.51
C GLY A 30 1.78 -12.42 -11.16
N PRO A 31 2.33 -11.67 -12.13
CA PRO A 31 3.58 -12.07 -12.80
C PRO A 31 4.83 -11.79 -11.95
N LEU A 32 4.68 -11.09 -10.83
CA LEU A 32 5.79 -10.44 -10.15
C LEU A 32 6.56 -11.40 -9.23
N GLN A 33 5.86 -12.26 -8.48
CA GLN A 33 6.49 -13.10 -7.46
C GLN A 33 5.69 -14.37 -7.19
N LYS A 34 6.39 -15.40 -6.70
CA LYS A 34 5.74 -16.62 -6.19
C LYS A 34 4.97 -16.30 -4.90
N PRO A 35 3.84 -16.98 -4.62
CA PRO A 35 3.07 -16.76 -3.39
C PRO A 35 3.90 -16.82 -2.10
N GLN A 36 4.87 -17.74 -2.04
CA GLN A 36 5.77 -17.88 -0.89
C GLN A 36 6.66 -16.64 -0.69
N THR A 37 7.12 -16.00 -1.78
CA THR A 37 7.91 -14.77 -1.69
C THR A 37 7.07 -13.62 -1.13
N ILE A 38 5.81 -13.50 -1.56
CA ILE A 38 4.88 -12.49 -1.03
C ILE A 38 4.59 -12.73 0.45
N GLN A 39 4.42 -13.99 0.87
CA GLN A 39 4.27 -14.34 2.29
C GLN A 39 5.49 -13.92 3.11
N THR A 40 6.71 -14.20 2.63
CA THR A 40 7.94 -13.76 3.30
C THR A 40 8.04 -12.24 3.36
N MET A 41 7.72 -11.54 2.27
CA MET A 41 7.75 -10.07 2.20
C MET A 41 6.85 -9.43 3.26
N HIS A 42 5.71 -10.04 3.55
CA HIS A 42 4.73 -9.56 4.52
C HIS A 42 4.82 -10.23 5.90
N ALA A 43 5.82 -11.08 6.12
CA ALA A 43 6.01 -11.74 7.41
C ALA A 43 6.53 -10.74 8.45
N PRO A 44 6.16 -10.92 9.74
CA PRO A 44 6.74 -10.11 10.79
C PRO A 44 8.25 -10.38 10.89
N PRO A 45 9.06 -9.36 11.23
CA PRO A 45 10.47 -9.59 11.51
C PRO A 45 10.63 -10.50 12.74
N GLU A 46 11.77 -11.16 12.81
CA GLU A 46 12.15 -12.00 13.95
C GLU A 46 12.15 -11.19 15.26
N PRO A 47 11.76 -11.80 16.39
CA PRO A 47 11.92 -11.18 17.70
C PRO A 47 13.37 -10.70 17.94
N PRO A 48 13.57 -9.58 18.65
CA PRO A 48 12.58 -8.85 19.44
C PRO A 48 11.82 -7.76 18.64
N VAL A 49 12.02 -7.65 17.33
CA VAL A 49 11.47 -6.55 16.54
C VAL A 49 9.95 -6.66 16.44
N SER A 50 9.27 -5.50 16.54
CA SER A 50 7.81 -5.41 16.50
C SER A 50 7.09 -6.29 17.53
N ARG A 51 7.73 -6.57 18.68
CA ARG A 51 7.10 -7.25 19.81
C ARG A 51 6.71 -6.28 20.92
N ASN A 52 5.66 -6.61 21.64
CA ASN A 52 5.30 -6.03 22.93
C ASN A 52 6.21 -6.61 24.02
N GLU A 53 6.11 -6.07 25.24
CA GLU A 53 6.93 -6.50 26.39
C GLU A 53 6.70 -7.98 26.75
N ASP A 54 5.50 -8.51 26.50
CA ASP A 54 5.12 -9.91 26.72
C ASP A 54 5.55 -10.86 25.57
N GLY A 55 6.23 -10.34 24.54
CA GLY A 55 6.66 -11.10 23.37
C GLY A 55 5.60 -11.29 22.28
N SER A 56 4.36 -10.82 22.49
CA SER A 56 3.33 -10.81 21.44
C SER A 56 3.67 -9.82 20.33
N LEU A 57 3.15 -10.05 19.12
CA LEU A 57 3.35 -9.15 17.98
C LEU A 57 2.56 -7.84 18.20
N LYS A 58 3.16 -6.70 17.86
CA LYS A 58 2.47 -5.41 17.83
C LYS A 58 1.31 -5.43 16.83
N ASP A 59 0.32 -4.54 17.02
CA ASP A 59 -0.86 -4.40 16.15
C ASP A 59 -0.51 -4.23 14.67
N HIS A 60 0.65 -3.67 14.38
CA HIS A 60 1.24 -3.64 13.05
C HIS A 60 2.76 -3.76 13.14
N TYR A 61 3.36 -4.15 12.03
CA TYR A 61 4.81 -4.31 11.88
C TYR A 61 5.26 -3.91 10.47
N TYR A 62 6.57 -3.80 10.27
CA TYR A 62 7.15 -3.52 8.95
C TYR A 62 7.76 -4.79 8.37
N GLY A 63 7.28 -5.20 7.19
CA GLY A 63 7.80 -6.34 6.43
C GLY A 63 8.27 -5.87 5.05
N CYS A 64 9.57 -6.05 4.77
CA CYS A 64 10.20 -5.84 3.45
C CYS A 64 9.62 -4.70 2.59
N GLY A 65 9.45 -3.49 3.15
CA GLY A 65 8.95 -2.33 2.40
C GLY A 65 7.46 -2.03 2.58
N TRP A 66 6.77 -2.71 3.50
CA TRP A 66 5.35 -2.52 3.78
C TRP A 66 5.09 -2.46 5.27
N LEU A 67 4.23 -1.53 5.69
CA LEU A 67 3.52 -1.68 6.96
C LEU A 67 2.43 -2.74 6.79
N VAL A 68 2.33 -3.63 7.76
CA VAL A 68 1.41 -4.78 7.75
C VAL A 68 0.60 -4.77 9.04
N ARG A 69 -0.72 -4.80 8.92
CA ARG A 69 -1.66 -4.90 10.04
C ARG A 69 -2.55 -6.13 9.85
N PRO A 70 -2.34 -7.21 10.61
CA PRO A 70 -3.26 -8.34 10.62
C PRO A 70 -4.68 -7.90 10.98
N VAL A 71 -5.69 -8.46 10.32
CA VAL A 71 -7.11 -8.15 10.59
C VAL A 71 -7.96 -9.40 10.62
N GLY A 72 -8.71 -9.59 11.71
CA GLY A 72 -9.61 -10.73 11.86
C GLY A 72 -8.87 -12.07 12.00
N LYS A 73 -9.27 -13.07 11.20
CA LYS A 73 -8.70 -14.43 11.23
C LYS A 73 -7.32 -14.48 10.59
N GLU A 74 -6.56 -15.53 10.91
CA GLU A 74 -5.26 -15.82 10.31
C GLU A 74 -5.28 -15.73 8.77
N GLY A 75 -4.23 -15.13 8.21
CA GLY A 75 -4.05 -14.98 6.76
C GLY A 75 -4.63 -13.71 6.14
N LYS A 76 -5.27 -12.83 6.93
CA LYS A 76 -5.76 -11.52 6.44
C LYS A 76 -5.00 -10.36 7.07
N ALA A 77 -4.59 -9.42 6.24
CA ALA A 77 -3.93 -8.20 6.67
C ALA A 77 -4.23 -7.04 5.71
N ASN A 78 -4.13 -5.82 6.23
CA ASN A 78 -3.95 -4.62 5.42
C ASN A 78 -2.44 -4.36 5.26
N TYR A 79 -2.05 -3.91 4.07
CA TYR A 79 -0.68 -3.53 3.73
C TYR A 79 -0.67 -2.09 3.24
N TRP A 80 0.28 -1.28 3.68
CA TRP A 80 0.42 0.06 3.15
C TRP A 80 1.85 0.57 3.19
N HIS A 81 2.12 1.60 2.39
CA HIS A 81 3.34 2.37 2.48
C HIS A 81 3.03 3.84 2.19
N THR A 82 3.60 4.73 3.00
CA THR A 82 3.50 6.19 2.82
C THR A 82 4.79 6.73 2.20
N GLY A 83 4.68 7.65 1.26
CA GLY A 83 5.80 8.44 0.76
C GLY A 83 5.72 9.87 1.26
N SER A 84 6.89 10.44 1.59
CA SER A 84 6.99 11.81 2.07
C SER A 84 8.31 12.41 1.59
N LEU A 85 8.22 13.31 0.62
CA LEU A 85 9.30 14.20 0.22
C LEU A 85 8.84 15.64 0.41
N PRO A 86 9.76 16.63 0.51
CA PRO A 86 9.35 18.03 0.54
C PRO A 86 8.42 18.36 -0.63
N GLY A 87 7.20 18.80 -0.30
CA GLY A 87 6.16 19.11 -1.29
C GLY A 87 5.38 17.92 -1.87
N THR A 88 5.59 16.69 -1.40
CA THR A 88 4.87 15.50 -1.91
C THR A 88 4.49 14.54 -0.80
N TYR A 89 3.22 14.13 -0.77
CA TYR A 89 2.71 13.03 0.04
C TYR A 89 2.13 11.94 -0.86
N THR A 90 2.44 10.68 -0.55
CA THR A 90 1.86 9.54 -1.26
C THR A 90 1.41 8.45 -0.29
N LEU A 91 0.41 7.68 -0.71
CA LEU A 91 -0.09 6.54 0.04
C LEU A 91 -0.50 5.44 -0.93
N LEU A 92 -0.02 4.23 -0.69
CA LEU A 92 -0.44 3.03 -1.39
C LEU A 92 -0.98 2.03 -0.36
N VAL A 93 -2.22 1.56 -0.55
CA VAL A 93 -2.88 0.63 0.37
C VAL A 93 -3.39 -0.59 -0.38
N ARG A 94 -3.30 -1.74 0.28
CA ARG A 94 -4.01 -2.99 -0.03
C ARG A 94 -4.78 -3.41 1.21
N ARG A 95 -6.11 -3.45 1.14
CA ARG A 95 -6.96 -3.97 2.22
C ARG A 95 -7.11 -5.47 2.16
N SER A 96 -7.42 -6.06 3.31
CA SER A 96 -7.73 -7.48 3.46
C SER A 96 -8.97 -7.96 2.70
N ASP A 97 -9.83 -7.04 2.28
CA ASP A 97 -11.05 -7.34 1.52
C ASP A 97 -10.85 -7.30 0.00
N GLY A 98 -9.62 -7.11 -0.46
CA GLY A 98 -9.30 -7.17 -1.88
C GLY A 98 -9.36 -5.81 -2.60
N VAL A 99 -9.55 -4.71 -1.89
CA VAL A 99 -9.49 -3.36 -2.47
C VAL A 99 -8.09 -2.76 -2.30
N SER A 100 -7.59 -2.09 -3.34
CA SER A 100 -6.34 -1.32 -3.29
C SER A 100 -6.58 0.11 -3.79
N TRP A 101 -5.80 1.08 -3.30
CA TRP A 101 -5.79 2.43 -3.83
C TRP A 101 -4.43 3.10 -3.74
N ALA A 102 -4.22 4.09 -4.59
CA ALA A 102 -3.06 4.96 -4.60
C ALA A 102 -3.51 6.42 -4.45
N VAL A 103 -2.80 7.20 -3.64
CA VAL A 103 -2.98 8.64 -3.45
C VAL A 103 -1.65 9.31 -3.75
N LEU A 104 -1.71 10.40 -4.52
CA LEU A 104 -0.58 11.25 -4.84
C LEU A 104 -0.99 12.70 -4.64
N PHE A 105 -0.31 13.41 -3.74
CA PHE A 105 -0.46 14.84 -3.54
C PHE A 105 0.84 15.54 -3.91
N ASN A 106 0.73 16.63 -4.67
CA ASN A 106 1.82 17.60 -4.92
C ASN A 106 1.90 18.65 -3.80
N GLN A 107 1.52 18.24 -2.59
CA GLN A 107 1.74 18.96 -1.36
C GLN A 107 2.16 17.96 -0.28
N ARG A 108 2.93 18.47 0.67
CA ARG A 108 3.10 17.87 1.99
C ARG A 108 2.78 18.98 2.99
N SER A 109 1.66 18.86 3.68
CA SER A 109 1.18 19.86 4.62
C SER A 109 1.96 19.79 5.93
N ASP A 110 2.48 20.92 6.38
CA ASP A 110 2.98 21.11 7.74
C ASP A 110 1.92 21.78 8.64
N ASP A 111 0.70 22.01 8.13
CA ASP A 111 -0.43 22.53 8.91
C ASP A 111 -1.18 21.37 9.57
N ASP A 112 -1.10 21.28 10.90
CA ASP A 112 -1.80 20.29 11.72
C ASP A 112 -3.33 20.30 11.53
N LYS A 113 -3.91 21.38 10.99
CA LYS A 113 -5.35 21.48 10.67
C LYS A 113 -5.72 20.84 9.34
N LEU A 114 -4.74 20.55 8.49
CA LEU A 114 -4.91 19.93 7.19
C LEU A 114 -3.91 18.76 7.03
N PRO A 115 -4.02 17.69 7.84
CA PRO A 115 -3.09 16.59 7.77
C PRO A 115 -3.33 15.78 6.49
N ASP A 116 -2.28 15.53 5.71
CA ASP A 116 -2.39 14.66 4.52
C ASP A 116 -2.86 13.25 4.90
N SER A 117 -2.56 12.79 6.11
CA SER A 117 -2.95 11.48 6.63
C SER A 117 -4.47 11.28 6.76
N GLU A 118 -5.28 12.34 6.79
CA GLU A 118 -6.74 12.22 6.86
C GLU A 118 -7.36 11.59 5.61
N ILE A 119 -6.62 11.52 4.51
CA ILE A 119 -7.08 10.84 3.29
C ILE A 119 -7.30 9.34 3.51
N ASP A 120 -6.48 8.69 4.35
CA ASP A 120 -6.54 7.25 4.57
C ASP A 120 -7.87 6.82 5.23
N PRO A 121 -8.27 7.35 6.40
CA PRO A 121 -9.56 7.00 7.00
C PRO A 121 -10.74 7.42 6.11
N ALA A 122 -10.61 8.49 5.31
CA ALA A 122 -11.65 8.88 4.35
C ALA A 122 -11.86 7.85 3.23
N LEU A 123 -10.78 7.35 2.62
CA LEU A 123 -10.84 6.32 1.59
C LEU A 123 -11.27 4.97 2.16
N HIS A 124 -10.86 4.62 3.38
CA HIS A 124 -11.38 3.45 4.08
C HIS A 124 -12.91 3.49 4.23
N ARG A 125 -13.48 4.64 4.63
CA ARG A 125 -14.93 4.85 4.71
C ARG A 125 -15.59 4.74 3.34
N ALA A 126 -15.02 5.40 2.33
CA ALA A 126 -15.55 5.36 0.97
C ALA A 126 -15.59 3.92 0.41
N ALA A 127 -14.48 3.19 0.50
CA ALA A 127 -14.40 1.79 0.06
C ALA A 127 -15.40 0.89 0.79
N SER A 128 -15.63 1.13 2.09
CA SER A 128 -16.63 0.38 2.87
C SER A 128 -18.08 0.74 2.55
N ALA A 129 -18.34 1.88 1.91
CA ALA A 129 -19.66 2.27 1.44
C ALA A 129 -20.00 1.74 0.03
N VAL A 130 -19.01 1.24 -0.72
CA VAL A 130 -19.25 0.65 -2.05
C VAL A 130 -19.87 -0.74 -1.89
N THR A 131 -21.09 -0.91 -2.39
CA THR A 131 -21.84 -2.18 -2.32
C THR A 131 -21.60 -3.08 -3.52
N GLU A 132 -21.24 -2.51 -4.67
CA GLU A 132 -20.95 -3.24 -5.91
C GLU A 132 -19.81 -2.56 -6.65
N TRP A 133 -18.76 -3.32 -6.96
CA TRP A 133 -17.64 -2.87 -7.79
C TRP A 133 -17.89 -3.23 -9.26
N PRO A 134 -17.50 -2.37 -10.22
CA PRO A 134 -17.61 -2.69 -11.63
C PRO A 134 -16.76 -3.92 -11.99
N LYS A 135 -17.27 -4.74 -12.91
CA LYS A 135 -16.61 -5.99 -13.34
C LYS A 135 -15.63 -5.81 -14.51
N PHE A 136 -15.58 -4.62 -15.09
CA PHE A 136 -14.70 -4.31 -16.21
C PHE A 136 -13.35 -3.80 -15.70
N ASP A 137 -12.28 -4.15 -16.42
CA ASP A 137 -10.94 -3.62 -16.21
C ASP A 137 -10.74 -2.36 -17.06
N LEU A 138 -10.27 -1.29 -16.43
CA LEU A 138 -9.95 -0.02 -17.08
C LEU A 138 -8.44 0.15 -17.34
N PHE A 139 -7.56 -0.73 -16.88
CA PHE A 139 -6.12 -0.55 -17.02
C PHE A 139 -5.66 -0.44 -18.49
N SER A 140 -6.34 -1.12 -19.40
CA SER A 140 -6.09 -1.06 -20.85
C SER A 140 -6.43 0.29 -21.49
N GLN A 141 -7.33 1.08 -20.87
CA GLN A 141 -7.68 2.43 -21.34
C GLN A 141 -6.66 3.48 -20.90
N TYR A 142 -5.83 3.15 -19.91
CA TYR A 142 -4.86 4.05 -19.29
C TYR A 142 -3.42 3.52 -19.35
N SER A 143 -3.14 2.57 -20.25
CA SER A 143 -1.77 2.17 -20.57
C SER A 143 -1.12 3.24 -21.45
N ARG A 144 -0.09 3.92 -20.94
CA ARG A 144 0.80 4.77 -21.75
C ARG A 144 1.66 3.89 -22.66
N LEU A 145 1.06 3.36 -23.71
CA LEU A 145 1.76 2.84 -24.88
C LEU A 145 1.02 3.32 -26.13
N ASP A 146 0.87 4.63 -26.24
CA ASP A 146 0.77 5.26 -27.55
C ASP A 146 2.16 5.81 -27.89
N PRO A 147 2.79 5.40 -29.00
CA PRO A 147 4.03 6.00 -29.51
C PRO A 147 3.83 7.46 -29.96
#